data_AF-A0A7C1N6U4-F1
#
_entry.id   AF-A0A7C1N6U4-F1
#
_cell.length_a   1.000
_cell.length_b   1.000
_cell.length_c   1.000
_cell.angle_alpha   90.00
_cell.angle_beta   90.00
_cell.angle_gamma   90.00
#
_symmetry.space_group_name_H-M   'P 1'
#
loop_
_entity.id
_entity.type
_entity.pdbx_description
1 polymer ?
#
loop_
_entity_poly.entity_id
_entity_poly.type
_entity_poly.pdbx_seq_one_letter_code
_entity_poly.pdbx_strand_id
1 'polypeptide(L)'
;MCGRKELQAGSLAATKIAIQTFGNFLGLNPHRHALISDGCFHQRGMLTVAPCIDTRTLKRLFKHHVLTMFLDKGKITQDMIALLNKWRLTLFNV
;
A
#
# COMPACT_ATOMS: atom_id res chain seq x y z
N MET A 1 5.94 19.57 10.43
CA MET A 1 6.29 18.28 11.06
C MET A 1 5.10 17.81 11.88
N CYS A 2 4.62 16.59 11.64
CA CYS A 2 3.45 16.00 12.28
C CYS A 2 3.88 15.39 13.63
N GLY A 3 3.52 16.02 14.76
CA GLY A 3 3.98 15.67 16.12
C GLY A 3 3.39 14.37 16.71
N ARG A 4 3.15 13.36 15.88
CA ARG A 4 2.58 12.07 16.31
C ARG A 4 3.70 11.10 16.72
N LYS A 5 3.52 10.43 17.87
CA LYS A 5 4.50 9.51 18.48
C LYS A 5 4.55 8.17 17.74
N GLU A 6 5.69 7.48 17.83
CA GLU A 6 5.83 6.10 17.33
C GLU A 6 4.90 5.13 18.08
N LEU A 7 4.47 4.08 17.39
CA LEU A 7 3.61 3.03 17.95
C LEU A 7 4.45 2.03 18.74
N GLN A 8 3.88 1.51 19.83
CA GLN A 8 4.54 0.49 20.66
C GLN A 8 4.48 -0.88 19.98
N ALA A 9 5.50 -1.71 20.22
CA ALA A 9 5.51 -3.09 19.76
C ALA A 9 4.32 -3.86 20.35
N GLY A 10 3.62 -4.64 19.51
CA GLY A 10 2.44 -5.40 19.91
C GLY A 10 1.13 -4.61 19.95
N SER A 11 1.11 -3.37 19.44
CA SER A 11 -0.12 -2.63 19.25
C SER A 11 -1.01 -3.22 18.15
N LEU A 12 -2.33 -3.20 18.35
CA LEU A 12 -3.32 -3.76 17.43
C LEU A 12 -4.07 -2.65 16.71
N ALA A 13 -4.05 -2.67 15.37
CA ALA A 13 -4.83 -1.79 14.51
C ALA A 13 -5.90 -2.59 13.77
N ALA A 14 -6.99 -1.92 13.40
CA ALA A 14 -8.05 -2.50 12.58
C ALA A 14 -7.86 -2.08 11.12
N THR A 15 -8.10 -3.00 10.18
CA THR A 15 -8.09 -2.71 8.75
C THR A 15 -9.25 -3.41 8.06
N LYS A 16 -9.92 -2.70 7.15
CA LYS A 16 -10.90 -3.25 6.21
C LYS A 16 -10.42 -3.00 4.79
N ILE A 17 -10.37 -4.05 3.97
CA ILE A 17 -9.92 -3.98 2.59
C ILE A 17 -11.09 -4.34 1.68
N ALA A 18 -11.35 -3.48 0.69
CA ALA A 18 -12.29 -3.74 -0.40
C ALA A 18 -11.54 -3.77 -1.73
N ILE A 19 -11.88 -4.74 -2.58
CA ILE A 19 -11.34 -4.88 -3.93
C ILE A 19 -12.34 -4.24 -4.91
N GLN A 20 -11.85 -3.40 -5.82
CA GLN A 20 -12.65 -2.79 -6.86
C GLN A 20 -11.97 -2.96 -8.22
N THR A 21 -12.72 -3.45 -9.19
CA THR A 21 -12.25 -3.70 -10.56
C THR A 21 -12.91 -2.79 -11.59
N PHE A 22 -13.78 -1.86 -11.14
CA PHE A 22 -14.49 -0.95 -12.02
C PHE A 22 -13.52 -0.06 -12.80
N GLY A 23 -13.74 0.02 -14.10
CA GLY A 23 -12.98 0.80 -15.07
C GLY A 23 -13.85 1.10 -16.29
N ASN A 24 -13.27 1.71 -17.33
CA ASN A 24 -13.97 1.91 -18.61
C ASN A 24 -13.51 0.86 -19.64
N PHE A 25 -14.12 0.84 -20.84
CA PHE A 25 -13.93 -0.20 -21.85
C PHE A 25 -12.45 -0.52 -22.20
N LEU A 26 -11.56 0.50 -22.18
CA LEU A 26 -10.11 0.33 -22.44
C LEU A 26 -9.23 0.64 -21.21
N GLY A 27 -9.84 0.94 -20.07
CA GLY A 27 -9.19 1.44 -18.86
C GLY A 27 -9.51 0.53 -17.69
N LEU A 28 -9.03 -0.71 -17.76
CA LEU A 28 -9.06 -1.64 -16.64
C LEU A 28 -8.30 -1.00 -15.46
N ASN A 29 -8.98 -0.81 -14.33
CA ASN A 29 -8.41 -0.17 -13.15
C ASN A 29 -8.63 -1.02 -11.89
N PRO A 30 -7.90 -2.14 -11.74
CA PRO A 30 -8.01 -2.96 -10.55
C PRO A 30 -7.27 -2.27 -9.40
N HIS A 31 -8.03 -1.84 -8.40
CA HIS A 31 -7.50 -1.17 -7.22
C HIS A 31 -8.13 -1.71 -5.94
N ARG A 32 -7.56 -1.31 -4.80
CA ARG A 32 -8.04 -1.70 -3.47
C ARG A 32 -8.18 -0.47 -2.60
N HIS A 33 -9.29 -0.38 -1.89
CA HIS A 33 -9.49 0.58 -0.82
C HIS A 33 -9.16 -0.09 0.50
N ALA A 34 -8.19 0.46 1.22
CA ALA A 34 -7.87 0.05 2.58
C ALA A 34 -8.30 1.16 3.54
N LEU A 35 -9.29 0.85 4.39
CA LEU A 35 -9.66 1.70 5.52
C LEU A 35 -8.93 1.17 6.74
N ILE A 36 -8.06 2.01 7.30
CA ILE A 36 -7.21 1.68 8.44
C ILE A 36 -7.64 2.58 9.59
N SER A 37 -7.70 2.03 10.81
CA SER A 37 -7.93 2.86 12.00
C SER A 37 -6.83 3.93 12.13
N ASP A 38 -7.20 5.17 12.48
CA ASP A 38 -6.25 6.28 12.73
C ASP A 38 -5.55 6.12 14.10
N GLY A 39 -5.23 4.89 14.46
CA GLY A 39 -4.65 4.53 15.75
C GLY A 39 -4.67 3.04 16.01
N CYS A 40 -4.05 2.67 17.12
CA CYS A 40 -3.94 1.30 17.58
C CYS A 40 -4.08 1.21 19.11
N PHE A 41 -4.63 0.11 19.58
CA PHE A 41 -4.66 -0.20 21.01
C PHE A 41 -3.33 -0.80 21.45
N HIS A 42 -2.77 -0.32 22.55
CA HIS A 42 -1.66 -1.02 23.21
C HIS A 42 -2.18 -2.02 24.25
N GLN A 43 -1.29 -2.85 24.79
CA GLN A 43 -1.64 -3.96 25.69
C GLN A 43 -2.41 -3.56 26.96
N ARG A 44 -2.36 -2.28 27.39
CA ARG A 44 -3.15 -1.79 28.55
C ARG A 44 -4.49 -1.16 28.14
N GLY A 45 -4.91 -1.32 26.90
CA GLY A 45 -6.23 -0.90 26.41
C GLY A 45 -6.36 0.58 26.04
N MET A 46 -5.29 1.39 26.09
CA MET A 46 -5.35 2.78 25.61
C MET A 46 -5.18 2.83 24.09
N LEU A 47 -5.91 3.73 23.44
CA LEU A 47 -5.79 4.03 22.02
C LEU A 47 -4.72 5.10 21.81
N THR A 48 -3.75 4.82 20.93
CA THR A 48 -2.75 5.80 20.48
C THR A 48 -2.99 6.14 19.01
N VAL A 49 -2.99 7.43 18.68
CA VAL A 49 -3.16 7.91 17.30
C VAL A 49 -1.98 7.46 16.44
N ALA A 50 -2.25 6.95 15.24
CA ALA A 50 -1.23 6.46 14.33
C ALA A 50 -0.32 7.61 13.85
N PRO A 51 0.99 7.37 13.63
CA PRO A 51 1.87 8.37 13.03
C PRO A 51 1.41 8.73 11.61
N CYS A 52 1.88 9.88 11.12
CA CYS A 52 1.60 10.27 9.74
C CYS A 52 2.15 9.22 8.75
N ILE A 53 1.30 8.75 7.84
CA ILE A 53 1.65 7.70 6.86
C ILE A 53 2.55 8.29 5.77
N ASP A 54 3.72 7.70 5.55
CA ASP A 54 4.57 8.01 4.39
C ASP A 54 4.05 7.30 3.14
N THR A 55 3.23 8.03 2.36
CA THR A 55 2.64 7.54 1.12
C THR A 55 3.69 7.21 0.06
N ARG A 56 4.88 7.82 0.09
CA ARG A 56 5.96 7.53 -0.85
C ARG A 56 6.54 6.14 -0.61
N THR A 57 6.83 5.81 0.64
CA THR A 57 7.31 4.48 1.02
C THR A 57 6.23 3.42 0.77
N LEU A 58 4.98 3.70 1.13
CA LEU A 58 3.86 2.80 0.87
C LEU A 58 3.72 2.48 -0.63
N LYS A 59 3.81 3.51 -1.49
CA LYS A 59 3.75 3.35 -2.94
C LYS A 59 4.90 2.51 -3.50
N ARG A 60 6.12 2.67 -2.96
CA ARG A 60 7.29 1.86 -3.35
C ARG A 60 7.12 0.39 -2.95
N LEU A 61 6.65 0.13 -1.73
CA LEU A 61 6.39 -1.23 -1.23
C LEU A 61 5.27 -1.90 -2.03
N PHE A 62 4.18 -1.18 -2.31
CA PHE A 62 3.09 -1.69 -3.12
C PHE A 62 3.56 -2.08 -4.52
N LYS A 63 4.33 -1.20 -5.18
CA LYS A 63 4.94 -1.49 -6.48
C LYS A 63 5.81 -2.73 -6.46
N HIS A 64 6.69 -2.83 -5.47
CA HIS A 64 7.57 -3.98 -5.31
C HIS A 64 6.77 -5.28 -5.21
N HIS A 65 5.83 -5.37 -4.26
CA HIS A 65 5.05 -6.59 -4.06
C HIS A 65 4.21 -6.99 -5.27
N VAL A 66 3.59 -6.03 -5.97
CA VAL A 66 2.79 -6.33 -7.17
C VAL A 66 3.67 -6.84 -8.31
N LEU A 67 4.82 -6.21 -8.55
CA LEU A 67 5.74 -6.65 -9.61
C LEU A 67 6.38 -8.01 -9.30
N THR A 68 6.81 -8.24 -8.05
CA THR A 68 7.30 -9.56 -7.61
C THR A 68 6.24 -10.62 -7.79
N MET A 69 4.99 -10.36 -7.39
CA MET A 69 3.89 -11.31 -7.59
C MET A 69 3.69 -11.66 -9.08
N PHE A 70 3.80 -10.69 -9.98
CA PHE A 70 3.67 -10.96 -11.42
C PHE A 70 4.86 -11.75 -11.98
N LEU A 71 6.07 -11.48 -11.50
CA LEU A 71 7.27 -12.23 -11.86
C LEU A 71 7.16 -13.69 -11.40
N ASP A 72 6.79 -13.91 -10.14
CA ASP A 72 6.61 -15.25 -9.54
C ASP A 72 5.55 -16.07 -10.28
N LYS A 73 4.53 -15.40 -10.84
CA LYS A 73 3.48 -16.02 -11.66
C LYS A 73 3.85 -16.16 -13.14
N GLY A 74 5.07 -15.81 -13.55
CA GLY A 74 5.53 -15.87 -14.94
C GLY A 74 4.77 -14.95 -15.89
N LYS A 75 4.16 -13.86 -15.39
CA LYS A 75 3.37 -12.92 -16.21
C LYS A 75 4.20 -11.77 -16.78
N ILE A 76 5.35 -11.48 -16.19
CA ILE A 76 6.32 -10.48 -16.65
C ILE A 76 7.75 -11.00 -16.48
N THR A 77 8.71 -10.35 -17.10
CA THR A 77 10.15 -10.67 -16.98
C THR A 77 10.88 -9.65 -16.11
N GLN A 78 12.11 -10.00 -15.70
CA GLN A 78 12.99 -9.08 -14.97
C GLN A 78 13.30 -7.81 -15.78
N ASP A 79 13.45 -7.93 -17.10
CA ASP A 79 13.67 -6.78 -17.98
C ASP A 79 12.48 -5.84 -18.03
N MET A 80 11.24 -6.39 -18.04
CA MET A 80 10.03 -5.59 -17.92
C MET A 80 9.99 -4.83 -16.60
N ILE A 81 10.38 -5.44 -15.48
CA ILE A 81 10.47 -4.75 -14.20
C ILE A 81 11.47 -3.59 -14.26
N ALA A 82 12.64 -3.80 -14.87
CA ALA A 82 13.64 -2.75 -15.06
C ALA A 82 13.10 -1.57 -15.90
N LEU A 83 12.33 -1.87 -16.96
CA LEU A 83 11.67 -0.87 -17.78
C LEU A 83 10.60 -0.09 -16.98
N LEU A 84 9.70 -0.78 -16.30
CA LEU A 84 8.63 -0.20 -15.48
C LEU A 84 9.17 0.61 -14.28
N ASN A 85 10.40 0.33 -13.85
CA ASN A 85 11.09 1.12 -12.83
C ASN A 85 11.66 2.44 -13.33
N LYS A 86 12.00 2.54 -14.62
CA LYS A 86 12.46 3.78 -15.25
C LYS A 86 11.31 4.69 -15.68
N TRP A 87 10.08 4.17 -15.73
CA TRP A 87 8.94 4.94 -16.20
C TRP A 87 8.58 6.09 -15.24
N ARG A 88 8.45 7.30 -15.79
CA ARG A 88 8.27 8.55 -15.03
C ARG A 88 6.88 8.68 -14.40
N LEU A 89 5.88 8.04 -15.02
CA LEU A 89 4.55 7.93 -14.45
C LEU A 89 4.51 6.79 -13.45
N THR A 90 3.84 7.01 -12.34
CA THR A 90 3.66 5.94 -11.38
C THR A 90 2.66 4.95 -11.96
N LEU A 91 3.09 3.70 -12.17
CA LEU A 91 2.24 2.57 -12.58
C LEU A 91 0.89 2.49 -11.83
N PHE A 92 0.83 3.09 -10.64
CA PHE A 92 -0.33 3.14 -9.78
C PHE A 92 -0.80 4.57 -9.64
N ASN A 93 -2.07 4.77 -9.99
CA ASN A 93 -2.84 5.94 -9.59
C ASN A 93 -3.29 5.73 -8.14
N VAL A 94 -3.07 6.73 -7.27
CA VAL A 94 -3.46 6.72 -5.85
C VAL A 94 -4.34 7.92 -5.62
#